data_AF-A0A645FN58-F1
#
_entry.id   AF-A0A645FN58-F1
#
_cell.length_a   1.000
_cell.length_b   1.000
_cell.length_c   1.000
_cell.angle_alpha   90.00
_cell.angle_beta   90.00
_cell.angle_gamma   90.00
#
_symmetry.space_group_name_H-M   'P 1'
#
loop_
_entity.id
_entity.type
_entity.pdbx_description
1 polymer ?
#
loop_
_entity_poly.entity_id
_entity_poly.type
_entity_poly.pdbx_seq_one_letter_code
_entity_poly.pdbx_strand_id
1 'polypeptide(L)'
;MADGYAAVGDCVGMTMPIMGSGISASIRAGAMLARAVLADEEDCFTRETLWQYETEYMKKLGFAFSSLELIKAVMTKLSKEDIAFLFDNKVFTSDDMTFGCDDISLLSLIGNMSIVDFIDRAKKASANPALLKKMSAVGVNFVKLKSITATFPSKYSENSVERWAERYNGFFNSTLDRIS
;
A
#
# COMPACT_ATOMS: atom_id res chain seq x y z
N MET A 1 13.27 4.67 11.31
CA MET A 1 13.91 5.96 11.64
C MET A 1 14.30 5.97 13.11
N ALA A 2 15.38 6.64 13.45
CA ALA A 2 15.84 6.94 14.81
C ALA A 2 16.44 8.36 14.83
N ASP A 3 16.82 8.86 16.01
CA ASP A 3 17.49 10.16 16.10
C ASP A 3 18.83 10.11 15.35
N GLY A 4 19.02 11.03 14.40
CA GLY A 4 20.17 11.07 13.49
C GLY A 4 20.17 10.01 12.38
N TYR A 5 19.10 9.24 12.21
CA TYR A 5 19.06 8.13 11.24
C TYR A 5 17.71 7.94 10.56
N ALA A 6 17.71 7.94 9.23
CA ALA A 6 16.59 7.50 8.41
C ALA A 6 17.07 6.53 7.33
N ALA A 7 16.24 5.52 7.05
CA ALA A 7 16.53 4.48 6.09
C ALA A 7 15.64 4.64 4.86
N VAL A 8 16.18 4.29 3.69
CA VAL A 8 15.54 4.43 2.38
C VAL A 8 15.79 3.19 1.55
N GLY A 9 14.80 2.83 0.73
CA GLY A 9 14.90 1.81 -0.30
C GLY A 9 14.68 0.39 0.21
N ASP A 10 15.35 -0.56 -0.42
CA ASP A 10 15.07 -1.99 -0.21
C ASP A 10 15.33 -2.47 1.23
N CYS A 11 16.24 -1.81 1.95
CA CYS A 11 16.53 -2.12 3.36
C CYS A 11 15.32 -1.93 4.30
N VAL A 12 14.31 -1.16 3.88
CA VAL A 12 13.06 -0.93 4.61
C VAL A 12 11.82 -1.31 3.81
N GLY A 13 11.99 -2.16 2.78
CA GLY A 13 10.87 -2.74 2.05
C GLY A 13 10.11 -1.77 1.15
N MET A 14 10.79 -0.79 0.54
CA MET A 14 10.18 0.17 -0.40
C MET A 14 9.92 -0.41 -1.80
N THR A 15 9.99 -1.73 -1.95
CA THR A 15 9.74 -2.41 -3.22
C THR A 15 8.25 -2.47 -3.51
N MET A 16 7.84 -2.11 -4.74
CA MET A 16 6.43 -2.18 -5.11
C MET A 16 5.96 -3.66 -5.19
N PRO A 17 4.94 -4.08 -4.44
CA PRO A 17 4.54 -5.49 -4.31
C PRO A 17 4.30 -6.27 -5.59
N ILE A 18 3.67 -5.65 -6.60
CA ILE A 18 3.23 -6.34 -7.83
C ILE A 18 4.37 -6.52 -8.82
N MET A 19 5.24 -5.52 -9.00
CA MET A 19 6.35 -5.60 -9.97
C MET A 19 7.67 -6.05 -9.37
N GLY A 20 7.85 -5.90 -8.05
CA GLY A 20 9.11 -6.24 -7.39
C GLY A 20 10.27 -5.26 -7.65
N SER A 21 10.02 -4.11 -8.29
CA SER A 21 11.03 -3.05 -8.44
C SER A 21 10.88 -1.99 -7.34
N GLY A 22 11.99 -1.63 -6.71
CA GLY A 22 12.08 -0.58 -5.68
C GLY A 22 12.77 0.70 -6.16
N ILE A 23 13.27 0.77 -7.39
CA ILE A 23 14.18 1.85 -7.82
C ILE A 23 13.49 3.22 -7.79
N SER A 24 12.34 3.39 -8.44
CA SER A 24 11.61 4.67 -8.46
C SER A 24 11.20 5.09 -7.05
N ALA A 25 10.65 4.16 -6.26
CA ALA A 25 10.24 4.41 -4.89
C ALA A 25 11.42 4.84 -4.00
N SER A 26 12.57 4.19 -4.15
CA SER A 26 13.81 4.51 -3.43
C SER A 26 14.33 5.90 -3.77
N ILE A 27 14.37 6.26 -5.07
CA ILE A 27 14.80 7.59 -5.52
C ILE A 27 13.87 8.66 -4.96
N ARG A 28 12.55 8.44 -5.03
CA ARG A 28 11.54 9.36 -4.49
C ARG A 28 11.66 9.52 -2.99
N ALA A 29 11.80 8.43 -2.26
CA ALA A 29 12.00 8.44 -0.81
C ALA A 29 13.30 9.15 -0.43
N GLY A 30 14.39 8.94 -1.17
CA GLY A 30 15.64 9.67 -0.98
C GLY A 30 15.47 11.18 -1.16
N ALA A 31 14.71 11.61 -2.18
CA ALA A 31 14.40 13.02 -2.37
C ALA A 31 13.49 13.59 -1.26
N MET A 32 12.54 12.80 -0.73
CA MET A 32 11.72 13.19 0.42
C MET A 32 12.57 13.35 1.68
N LEU A 33 13.50 12.42 1.93
CA LEU A 33 14.41 12.49 3.06
C LEU A 33 15.34 13.69 2.96
N ALA A 34 15.92 13.95 1.77
CA ALA A 34 16.77 15.12 1.54
C ALA A 34 16.03 16.43 1.83
N ARG A 35 14.75 16.55 1.43
CA ARG A 35 13.92 17.71 1.79
C ARG A 35 13.69 17.83 3.30
N ALA A 36 13.45 16.71 3.99
CA ALA A 36 13.24 16.72 5.43
C ALA A 36 14.50 17.16 6.19
N VAL A 37 15.67 16.72 5.74
CA VAL A 37 16.97 17.15 6.27
C VAL A 37 17.20 18.64 6.04
N LEU A 38 16.97 19.13 4.81
CA LEU A 38 17.16 20.55 4.48
C LEU A 38 16.17 21.50 5.17
N ALA A 39 15.03 20.98 5.64
CA ALA A 39 14.04 21.75 6.37
C ALA A 39 14.31 21.80 7.89
N ASP A 40 15.30 21.06 8.39
CA ASP A 40 15.73 21.10 9.78
C ASP A 40 16.82 22.18 9.97
N GLU A 41 16.39 23.43 10.19
CA GLU A 41 17.30 24.58 10.28
C GLU A 41 18.25 24.53 11.48
N GLU A 42 17.91 23.75 12.50
CA GLU A 42 18.70 23.60 13.74
C GLU A 42 19.66 22.40 13.67
N ASP A 43 19.72 21.70 12.52
CA ASP A 43 20.56 20.51 12.28
C ASP A 43 20.42 19.43 13.38
N CYS A 44 19.24 19.32 14.00
CA CYS A 44 19.01 18.45 15.15
C CYS A 44 18.77 16.98 14.72
N PHE A 45 18.16 16.77 13.56
CA PHE A 45 17.86 15.49 12.92
C PHE A 45 17.19 14.46 13.85
N THR A 46 16.30 14.92 14.72
CA THR A 46 15.56 14.06 15.62
C THR A 46 14.45 13.31 14.88
N ARG A 47 13.88 12.28 15.50
CA ARG A 47 12.68 11.60 14.98
C ARG A 47 11.54 12.56 14.70
N GLU A 48 11.42 13.65 15.47
CA GLU A 48 10.39 14.66 15.25
C GLU A 48 10.64 15.49 13.99
N THR A 49 11.85 16.00 13.80
CA THR A 49 12.19 16.83 12.62
C THR A 49 12.20 16.02 11.34
N LEU A 50 12.64 14.75 11.42
CA LEU A 50 12.63 13.82 10.29
C LEU A 50 11.24 13.24 10.01
N TRP A 51 10.25 13.34 10.91
CA TRP A 51 8.94 12.71 10.76
C TRP A 51 8.16 13.14 9.52
N GLN A 52 8.43 14.35 9.03
CA GLN A 52 7.84 14.85 7.79
C GLN A 52 8.19 13.97 6.58
N TYR A 53 9.40 13.39 6.53
CA TYR A 53 9.79 12.42 5.51
C TYR A 53 8.91 11.16 5.58
N GLU A 54 8.78 10.57 6.77
CA GLU A 54 7.98 9.35 6.96
C GLU A 54 6.51 9.60 6.59
N THR A 55 5.98 10.74 7.03
CA THR A 55 4.61 11.16 6.74
C THR A 55 4.40 11.39 5.24
N GLU A 56 5.34 12.04 4.57
CA GLU A 56 5.27 12.28 3.12
C GLU A 56 5.34 10.95 2.35
N TYR A 57 6.29 10.08 2.70
CA TYR A 57 6.48 8.78 2.06
C TYR A 57 5.23 7.90 2.22
N MET A 58 4.72 7.75 3.44
CA MET A 58 3.57 6.90 3.72
C MET A 58 2.31 7.38 2.97
N LYS A 59 2.08 8.70 2.92
CA LYS A 59 0.93 9.28 2.21
C LYS A 59 1.04 9.18 0.69
N LYS A 60 2.24 9.36 0.13
CA LYS A 60 2.43 9.37 -1.33
C LYS A 60 2.64 7.98 -1.93
N LEU A 61 3.23 7.05 -1.18
CA LEU A 61 3.64 5.74 -1.69
C LEU A 61 3.23 4.60 -0.74
N GLY A 62 3.59 4.70 0.54
CA GLY A 62 3.47 3.58 1.49
C GLY A 62 2.07 2.98 1.56
N PHE A 63 1.03 3.80 1.76
CA PHE A 63 -0.35 3.29 1.85
C PHE A 63 -0.86 2.67 0.55
N ALA A 64 -0.39 3.14 -0.60
CA ALA A 64 -0.73 2.51 -1.87
C ALA A 64 -0.04 1.16 -2.01
N PHE A 65 1.22 1.05 -1.58
CA PHE A 65 1.92 -0.24 -1.56
C PHE A 65 1.24 -1.23 -0.60
N SER A 66 0.77 -0.78 0.57
CA SER A 66 -0.02 -1.61 1.49
C SER A 66 -1.27 -2.18 0.81
N SER A 67 -1.96 -1.36 0.01
CA SER A 67 -3.11 -1.78 -0.78
C SER A 67 -2.73 -2.78 -1.87
N LEU A 68 -1.62 -2.56 -2.57
CA LEU A 68 -1.10 -3.49 -3.58
C LEU A 68 -0.72 -4.84 -3.01
N GLU A 69 -0.18 -4.89 -1.79
CA GLU A 69 0.12 -6.14 -1.10
C GLU A 69 -1.15 -6.96 -0.85
N LEU A 70 -2.28 -6.30 -0.51
CA LEU A 70 -3.57 -6.98 -0.42
C LEU A 70 -4.05 -7.52 -1.77
N ILE A 71 -3.91 -6.75 -2.86
CA ILE A 71 -4.27 -7.24 -4.20
C ILE A 71 -3.42 -8.45 -4.57
N LYS A 72 -2.10 -8.35 -4.38
CA LYS A 72 -1.15 -9.44 -4.63
C LYS A 72 -1.54 -10.71 -3.89
N ALA A 73 -1.78 -10.62 -2.59
CA ALA A 73 -2.14 -11.75 -1.73
C ALA A 73 -3.45 -12.45 -2.18
N VAL A 74 -4.32 -11.73 -2.88
CA VAL A 74 -5.57 -12.26 -3.45
C VAL A 74 -5.30 -12.93 -4.78
N MET A 75 -4.57 -12.25 -5.66
CA MET A 75 -4.22 -12.77 -6.99
C MET A 75 -3.48 -14.10 -6.90
N THR A 76 -2.61 -14.28 -5.89
CA THR A 76 -1.91 -15.55 -5.65
C THR A 76 -2.83 -16.71 -5.24
N LYS A 77 -4.09 -16.44 -4.88
CA LYS A 77 -5.09 -17.44 -4.46
C LYS A 77 -6.22 -17.69 -5.47
N LEU A 78 -6.19 -16.99 -6.60
CA LEU A 78 -7.15 -17.21 -7.68
C LEU A 78 -6.73 -18.43 -8.49
N SER A 79 -7.69 -19.27 -8.87
CA SER A 79 -7.42 -20.34 -9.83
C SER A 79 -7.22 -19.75 -11.23
N LYS A 80 -6.76 -20.56 -12.18
CA LYS A 80 -6.63 -20.12 -13.59
C LYS A 80 -7.98 -19.68 -14.15
N GLU A 81 -9.04 -20.38 -13.78
CA GLU A 81 -10.42 -20.10 -14.18
C GLU A 81 -10.91 -18.80 -13.55
N ASP A 82 -10.62 -18.57 -12.27
CA ASP A 82 -10.92 -17.30 -11.59
C ASP A 82 -10.20 -16.13 -12.28
N ILE A 83 -8.93 -16.30 -12.67
CA ILE A 83 -8.15 -15.27 -13.38
C ILE A 83 -8.72 -14.99 -14.76
N ALA A 84 -8.96 -16.03 -15.57
CA ALA A 84 -9.56 -15.90 -16.90
C ALA A 84 -10.91 -15.17 -16.81
N PHE A 85 -11.74 -15.55 -15.83
CA PHE A 85 -13.00 -14.91 -15.56
C PHE A 85 -12.87 -13.40 -15.28
N LEU A 86 -11.90 -12.98 -14.48
CA LEU A 86 -11.68 -11.55 -14.18
C LEU A 86 -11.22 -10.75 -15.41
N PHE A 87 -10.41 -11.35 -16.28
CA PHE A 87 -9.98 -10.73 -17.53
C PHE A 87 -11.14 -10.64 -18.55
N ASP A 88 -11.87 -11.74 -18.74
CA ASP A 88 -12.99 -11.83 -19.69
C ASP A 88 -14.11 -10.83 -19.36
N ASN A 89 -14.33 -10.59 -18.06
CA ASN A 89 -15.33 -9.64 -17.58
C ASN A 89 -14.79 -8.22 -17.36
N LYS A 90 -13.58 -7.91 -17.83
CA LYS A 90 -12.94 -6.58 -17.71
C LYS A 90 -12.87 -6.06 -16.28
N VAL A 91 -12.74 -6.97 -15.32
CA VAL A 91 -12.54 -6.62 -13.91
C VAL A 91 -11.10 -6.10 -13.74
N PHE A 92 -10.14 -6.72 -14.42
CA PHE A 92 -8.83 -6.13 -14.71
C PHE A 92 -8.81 -5.68 -16.16
N THR A 93 -8.66 -4.38 -16.39
CA THR A 93 -8.46 -3.85 -17.75
C THR A 93 -6.97 -3.73 -18.05
N SER A 94 -6.62 -3.71 -19.34
CA SER A 94 -5.23 -3.49 -19.78
C SER A 94 -4.69 -2.15 -19.27
N ASP A 95 -5.55 -1.15 -19.15
CA ASP A 95 -5.21 0.17 -18.59
C ASP A 95 -4.89 0.06 -17.09
N ASP A 96 -5.59 -0.80 -16.34
CA ASP A 96 -5.28 -1.06 -14.93
C ASP A 96 -3.91 -1.73 -14.72
N MET A 97 -3.40 -2.38 -15.76
CA MET A 97 -2.10 -3.06 -15.78
C MET A 97 -1.01 -2.26 -16.50
N THR A 98 -1.29 -1.03 -16.94
CA THR A 98 -0.25 -0.17 -17.52
C THR A 98 0.66 0.37 -16.43
N PHE A 99 1.86 -0.19 -16.36
CA PHE A 99 2.96 0.28 -15.53
C PHE A 99 3.70 1.41 -16.25
N GLY A 100 3.08 2.59 -16.31
CA GLY A 100 3.70 3.79 -16.87
C GLY A 100 4.77 4.37 -15.94
N CYS A 101 5.86 4.89 -16.50
CA CYS A 101 6.90 5.66 -15.80
C CYS A 101 6.37 6.92 -15.08
N ASP A 102 5.13 7.32 -15.36
CA ASP A 102 4.42 8.36 -14.63
C ASP A 102 3.55 7.68 -13.55
N ASP A 103 4.07 7.65 -12.32
CA ASP A 103 3.53 7.03 -11.07
C ASP A 103 2.10 7.48 -10.66
N ILE A 104 1.13 7.40 -11.56
CA ILE A 104 -0.25 7.83 -11.35
C ILE A 104 -1.23 6.71 -11.69
N SER A 105 -0.96 5.77 -12.60
CA SER A 105 -1.96 4.77 -12.97
C SER A 105 -2.38 3.90 -11.78
N LEU A 106 -1.46 3.19 -11.12
CA LEU A 106 -1.83 2.31 -9.99
C LEU A 106 -2.18 3.10 -8.71
N LEU A 107 -1.52 4.24 -8.47
CA LEU A 107 -1.77 5.10 -7.30
C LEU A 107 -3.11 5.86 -7.40
N SER A 108 -3.49 6.35 -8.59
CA SER A 108 -4.82 6.92 -8.83
C SER A 108 -5.91 5.87 -8.81
N LEU A 109 -5.62 4.65 -9.28
CA LEU A 109 -6.49 3.49 -9.12
C LEU A 109 -6.73 3.16 -7.63
N ILE A 110 -5.74 3.31 -6.75
CA ILE A 110 -5.87 2.97 -5.33
C ILE A 110 -6.50 4.11 -4.49
N GLY A 111 -6.61 5.32 -5.02
CA GLY A 111 -7.06 6.55 -4.35
C GLY A 111 -8.52 6.61 -3.83
N ASN A 112 -9.19 5.47 -3.64
CA ASN A 112 -10.56 5.22 -3.15
C ASN A 112 -11.58 4.78 -4.21
N MET A 113 -11.29 4.92 -5.50
CA MET A 113 -12.24 4.57 -6.56
C MET A 113 -12.01 3.15 -7.11
N SER A 114 -10.79 2.78 -7.53
CA SER A 114 -10.68 1.54 -8.33
C SER A 114 -10.72 0.23 -7.56
N ILE A 115 -10.34 0.17 -6.27
CA ILE A 115 -10.49 -1.09 -5.51
C ILE A 115 -11.97 -1.38 -5.23
N VAL A 116 -12.75 -0.34 -4.95
CA VAL A 116 -14.20 -0.46 -4.79
C VAL A 116 -14.82 -0.84 -6.13
N ASP A 117 -14.42 -0.19 -7.21
CA ASP A 117 -14.87 -0.51 -8.56
C ASP A 117 -14.44 -1.91 -9.00
N PHE A 118 -13.25 -2.36 -8.63
CA PHE A 118 -12.72 -3.70 -8.86
C PHE A 118 -13.59 -4.75 -8.16
N ILE A 119 -13.91 -4.52 -6.88
CA ILE A 119 -14.80 -5.40 -6.11
C ILE A 119 -16.22 -5.36 -6.68
N ASP A 120 -16.71 -4.20 -7.08
CA ASP A 120 -18.06 -4.04 -7.62
C ASP A 120 -18.19 -4.69 -9.01
N ARG A 121 -17.20 -4.52 -9.89
CA ARG A 121 -17.09 -5.22 -11.18
C ARG A 121 -16.98 -6.73 -10.97
N ALA A 122 -16.13 -7.18 -10.04
CA ALA A 122 -16.00 -8.60 -9.71
C ALA A 122 -17.32 -9.21 -9.20
N LYS A 123 -18.07 -8.46 -8.37
CA LYS A 123 -19.37 -8.87 -7.85
C LYS A 123 -20.43 -8.94 -8.94
N LYS A 124 -20.45 -7.98 -9.86
CA LYS A 124 -21.40 -7.93 -10.99
C LYS A 124 -21.12 -8.99 -12.04
N ALA A 125 -19.85 -9.36 -12.22
CA ALA A 125 -19.44 -10.40 -13.13
C ALA A 125 -19.72 -11.81 -12.56
N SER A 126 -19.30 -12.09 -11.33
CA SER A 126 -19.19 -13.45 -10.83
C SER A 126 -20.53 -14.09 -10.42
N ALA A 127 -20.95 -15.12 -11.15
CA ALA A 127 -22.00 -16.06 -10.71
C ALA A 127 -21.48 -17.15 -9.74
N ASN A 128 -20.17 -17.18 -9.46
CA ASN A 128 -19.52 -18.18 -8.59
C ASN A 128 -19.52 -17.72 -7.10
N PRO A 129 -20.25 -18.40 -6.20
CA PRO A 129 -20.30 -18.04 -4.78
C PRO A 129 -18.94 -18.09 -4.07
N ALA A 130 -18.04 -18.98 -4.49
CA ALA A 130 -16.71 -19.11 -3.90
C ALA A 130 -15.82 -17.90 -4.23
N LEU A 131 -15.85 -17.45 -5.50
CA LEU A 131 -15.13 -16.25 -5.94
C LEU A 131 -15.71 -14.99 -5.26
N LEU A 132 -17.03 -14.86 -5.18
CA LEU A 132 -17.69 -13.76 -4.44
C LEU A 132 -17.28 -13.69 -2.96
N LYS A 133 -17.15 -14.85 -2.30
CA LYS A 133 -16.67 -14.92 -0.91
C LYS A 133 -15.22 -14.46 -0.79
N LYS A 134 -14.33 -14.88 -1.70
CA LYS A 134 -12.94 -14.40 -1.75
C LYS A 134 -12.93 -12.87 -1.94
N MET A 135 -13.62 -12.35 -2.96
CA MET A 135 -13.66 -10.92 -3.29
C MET A 135 -14.29 -10.05 -2.19
N SER A 136 -15.30 -10.54 -1.49
CA SER A 136 -15.91 -9.80 -0.37
C SER A 136 -14.98 -9.72 0.84
N ALA A 137 -14.23 -10.79 1.16
CA ALA A 137 -13.21 -10.76 2.21
C ALA A 137 -12.12 -9.70 1.91
N VAL A 138 -11.77 -9.55 0.64
CA VAL A 138 -10.83 -8.53 0.16
C VAL A 138 -11.37 -7.13 0.39
N GLY A 139 -12.62 -6.86 0.02
CA GLY A 139 -13.25 -5.57 0.29
C GLY A 139 -13.29 -5.21 1.76
N VAL A 140 -13.60 -6.17 2.63
CA VAL A 140 -13.55 -5.96 4.08
C VAL A 140 -12.14 -5.61 4.55
N ASN A 141 -11.12 -6.32 4.05
CA ASN A 141 -9.72 -6.06 4.40
C ASN A 141 -9.24 -4.69 3.90
N PHE A 142 -9.69 -4.23 2.74
CA PHE A 142 -9.41 -2.89 2.25
C PHE A 142 -10.03 -1.80 3.12
N VAL A 143 -11.29 -1.94 3.52
CA VAL A 143 -11.94 -0.98 4.43
C VAL A 143 -11.19 -0.91 5.76
N LYS A 144 -10.78 -2.08 6.30
CA LYS A 144 -9.95 -2.15 7.50
C LYS A 144 -8.61 -1.45 7.31
N LEU A 145 -7.88 -1.75 6.24
CA LEU A 145 -6.59 -1.11 5.93
C LEU A 145 -6.75 0.40 5.79
N LYS A 146 -7.78 0.87 5.09
CA LYS A 146 -8.09 2.31 4.98
C LYS A 146 -8.35 2.94 6.35
N SER A 147 -9.06 2.25 7.25
CA SER A 147 -9.29 2.74 8.61
C SER A 147 -8.01 2.81 9.45
N ILE A 148 -7.02 1.93 9.19
CA ILE A 148 -5.73 1.93 9.89
C ILE A 148 -4.84 3.04 9.35
N THR A 149 -4.70 3.13 8.03
CA THR A 149 -3.88 4.15 7.35
C THR A 149 -4.40 5.56 7.60
N ALA A 150 -5.72 5.76 7.73
CA ALA A 150 -6.31 7.04 8.11
C ALA A 150 -5.92 7.51 9.53
N THR A 151 -5.49 6.59 10.40
CA THR A 151 -5.04 6.90 11.77
C THR A 151 -3.53 7.06 11.88
N PHE A 152 -2.80 7.14 10.77
CA PHE A 152 -1.36 7.34 10.78
C PHE A 152 -0.99 8.68 11.45
N PRO A 153 -0.05 8.70 12.41
CA PRO A 153 0.30 9.91 13.14
C PRO A 153 0.87 11.01 12.23
N SER A 154 0.26 12.20 12.22
CA SER A 154 0.77 13.35 11.47
C SER A 154 1.97 14.03 12.11
N LYS A 155 2.19 13.79 13.41
CA LYS A 155 3.34 14.24 14.19
C LYS A 155 3.97 13.05 14.91
N TYR A 156 5.27 13.15 15.18
CA TYR A 156 5.96 12.09 15.90
C TYR A 156 5.51 12.05 17.36
N SER A 157 5.21 10.84 17.82
CA SER A 157 5.04 10.49 19.22
C SER A 157 5.25 9.00 19.32
N GLU A 158 6.21 8.57 20.14
CA GLU A 158 6.60 7.16 20.27
C GLU A 158 5.38 6.27 20.51
N ASN A 159 4.57 6.60 21.52
CA ASN A 159 3.33 5.89 21.84
C ASN A 159 2.32 5.82 20.67
N SER A 160 2.17 6.92 19.92
CA SER A 160 1.20 6.96 18.81
C SER A 160 1.68 6.15 17.61
N VAL A 161 2.99 6.21 17.33
CA VAL A 161 3.63 5.47 16.24
C VAL A 161 3.64 3.97 16.54
N GLU A 162 4.01 3.57 17.76
CA GLU A 162 4.01 2.17 18.17
C GLU A 162 2.62 1.55 18.10
N ARG A 163 1.60 2.19 18.69
CA ARG A 163 0.21 1.69 18.64
C ARG A 163 -0.31 1.57 17.21
N TRP A 164 0.04 2.54 16.35
CA TRP A 164 -0.33 2.46 14.95
C TRP A 164 0.38 1.30 14.24
N ALA A 165 1.69 1.14 14.47
CA ALA A 165 2.51 0.09 13.87
C ALA A 165 2.04 -1.30 14.32
N GLU A 166 1.73 -1.50 15.59
CA GLU A 166 1.15 -2.76 16.12
C GLU A 166 -0.16 -3.10 15.40
N ARG A 167 -1.05 -2.11 15.23
CA ARG A 167 -2.33 -2.30 14.55
C ARG A 167 -2.14 -2.62 13.07
N TYR A 168 -1.22 -1.92 12.40
CA TYR A 168 -0.88 -2.13 11.00
C TYR A 168 -0.25 -3.51 10.77
N ASN A 169 0.76 -3.88 11.56
CA ASN A 169 1.44 -5.17 11.47
C ASN A 169 0.50 -6.32 11.85
N GLY A 170 -0.29 -6.16 12.92
CA GLY A 170 -1.28 -7.16 13.32
C GLY A 170 -2.34 -7.42 12.23
N PHE A 171 -2.72 -6.39 11.47
CA PHE A 171 -3.60 -6.56 10.31
C PHE A 171 -2.94 -7.39 9.22
N PHE A 172 -1.69 -7.09 8.84
CA PHE A 172 -1.00 -7.85 7.80
C PHE A 172 -0.66 -9.27 8.24
N ASN A 173 -0.16 -9.49 9.45
CA ASN A 173 0.11 -10.83 9.98
C ASN A 173 -1.18 -11.67 9.97
N SER A 174 -2.27 -11.16 10.56
CA SER A 174 -3.53 -11.91 10.57
C SER A 174 -4.16 -12.12 9.19
N THR A 175 -3.89 -11.24 8.23
CA THR A 175 -4.43 -11.35 6.87
C THR A 175 -3.57 -12.29 6.02
N LEU A 176 -2.24 -12.17 6.09
CA LEU A 176 -1.27 -12.97 5.34
C LEU A 176 -1.12 -14.40 5.90
N ASP A 177 -1.21 -14.60 7.23
CA ASP A 177 -1.17 -15.94 7.85
C ASP A 177 -2.44 -16.74 7.56
N ARG A 178 -3.57 -16.07 7.27
CA ARG A 178 -4.78 -16.71 6.73
C ARG A 178 -4.66 -16.97 5.23
N ILE A 179 -3.54 -16.55 4.63
CA ILE A 179 -3.24 -16.63 3.22
C ILE A 179 -2.17 -17.65 2.85
N SER A 180 -1.22 -17.93 3.74
CA SER A 180 -0.35 -19.12 3.72
C SER A 180 -1.08 -20.40 4.12
#